data_AF-A0A967K078-F1
#
_entry.id   AF-A0A967K078-F1
#
_cell.length_a   1.000
_cell.length_b   1.000
_cell.length_c   1.000
_cell.angle_alpha   90.00
_cell.angle_beta   90.00
_cell.angle_gamma   90.00
#
_symmetry.space_group_name_H-M   'P 1'
#
loop_
_entity.id
_entity.type
_entity.pdbx_description
1 polymer ?
#
loop_
_entity_poly.entity_id
_entity_poly.type
_entity_poly.pdbx_seq_one_letter_code
_entity_poly.pdbx_strand_id
1 'polypeptide(L)'
;MLGAGQSVLTHYAEAKREAGLVDYTDMVALAYRLLREDPRVAEILARRADCVVIDEFQDTNPIQFALLWRLRAAGVPALVVGDLKQAIMGFQGADPRLLETLERQNRHAREPLSHNWRSQPSLMAFINAMGSGLFGDDYVRLEPKAPSSVLESLEVVAFAERPPRKQHRVRAAHVGLRIRTLLEGGAQTVIDRRTRQLRPLRGGDIAVLCPTNNLLAIYAEVLRRLGLRVRLPESGWFDSRVVQIAWHAFTYLANPEDRHAALYLAVTELGSLELKDALAQLIEEGRIEEPLLERLDALGAGVSDSAVDGVIADTIAALKLFDVIASWPDAEQARANLLRLNGEAKEFMSANREALASGGFHGSGLPTFMAWL
;
A
#
# COMPACT_ATOMS: atom_id res chain seq x y z
N MET A 1 29.46 13.70 10.05
CA MET A 1 28.24 12.94 9.71
C MET A 1 27.16 13.81 9.08
N LEU A 2 26.76 14.95 9.68
CA LEU A 2 25.74 15.83 9.09
C LEU A 2 26.08 16.34 7.67
N GLY A 3 27.32 16.81 7.43
CA GLY A 3 27.75 17.28 6.12
C GLY A 3 27.79 16.18 5.04
N ALA A 4 28.17 14.95 5.40
CA ALA A 4 28.13 13.82 4.49
C ALA A 4 26.68 13.43 4.13
N GLY A 5 25.78 13.43 5.11
CA GLY A 5 24.35 13.19 4.88
C GLY A 5 23.74 14.24 3.95
N GLN A 6 24.05 15.52 4.16
CA GLN A 6 23.57 16.61 3.29
C GLN A 6 24.13 16.48 1.86
N SER A 7 25.41 16.13 1.72
CA SER A 7 26.01 15.87 0.41
C SER A 7 25.30 14.73 -0.32
N VAL A 8 25.03 13.61 0.36
CA VAL A 8 24.32 12.46 -0.23
C VAL A 8 22.91 12.85 -0.68
N LEU A 9 22.16 13.56 0.17
CA LEU A 9 20.79 14.00 -0.19
C LEU A 9 20.79 14.97 -1.37
N THR A 10 21.81 15.81 -1.49
CA THR A 10 21.95 16.75 -2.63
C THR A 10 22.20 15.98 -3.92
N HIS A 11 23.17 15.07 -3.93
CA HIS A 11 23.47 14.25 -5.11
C HIS A 11 22.30 13.32 -5.47
N TYR A 12 21.59 12.78 -4.48
CA TYR A 12 20.39 11.99 -4.71
C TYR A 12 19.28 12.81 -5.38
N ALA A 13 19.05 14.05 -4.93
CA ALA A 13 18.07 14.94 -5.54
C ALA A 13 18.47 15.38 -6.96
N GLU A 14 19.76 15.58 -7.22
CA GLU A 14 20.30 15.87 -8.54
C GLU A 14 20.15 14.68 -9.49
N ALA A 15 20.56 13.48 -9.07
CA ALA A 15 20.41 12.25 -9.85
C ALA A 15 18.94 11.96 -10.21
N LYS A 16 18.01 12.12 -9.25
CA LYS A 16 16.58 12.00 -9.54
C LYS A 16 16.12 13.02 -10.59
N ARG A 17 16.58 14.26 -10.51
CA ARG A 17 16.20 15.32 -11.44
C ARG A 17 16.73 15.05 -12.85
N GLU A 18 17.99 14.62 -12.97
CA GLU A 18 18.59 14.23 -14.25
C GLU A 18 17.84 13.05 -14.90
N ALA A 19 17.38 12.10 -14.08
CA ALA A 19 16.60 10.94 -14.53
C ALA A 19 15.09 11.21 -14.70
N GLY A 20 14.59 12.43 -14.41
CA GLY A 20 13.16 12.75 -14.48
C GLY A 20 12.29 12.00 -13.46
N LEU A 21 12.87 11.53 -12.35
CA LEU A 21 12.21 10.72 -11.33
C LEU A 21 11.63 11.57 -10.19
N VAL A 22 10.51 11.11 -9.64
CA VAL A 22 9.82 11.70 -8.47
C VAL A 22 9.45 10.57 -7.52
N ASP A 23 9.89 10.66 -6.26
CA ASP A 23 9.46 9.71 -5.22
C ASP A 23 8.23 10.22 -4.43
N TYR A 24 7.67 9.38 -3.56
CA TYR A 24 6.49 9.73 -2.77
C TYR A 24 6.67 10.98 -1.88
N THR A 25 7.88 11.22 -1.37
CA THR A 25 8.18 12.41 -0.56
C THR A 25 8.27 13.65 -1.45
N ASP A 26 8.89 13.51 -2.62
CA ASP A 26 8.96 14.58 -3.62
C ASP A 26 7.57 14.98 -4.10
N MET A 27 6.64 14.04 -4.31
CA MET A 27 5.27 14.38 -4.76
C MET A 27 4.63 15.42 -3.86
N VAL A 28 4.69 15.22 -2.54
CA VAL A 28 4.12 16.15 -1.55
C VAL A 28 4.94 17.44 -1.50
N ALA A 29 6.27 17.34 -1.49
CA ALA A 29 7.15 18.51 -1.39
C ALA A 29 7.08 19.42 -2.62
N LEU A 30 7.03 18.85 -3.83
CA LEU A 30 6.89 19.54 -5.10
C LEU A 30 5.50 20.17 -5.21
N ALA A 31 4.43 19.46 -4.83
CA ALA A 31 3.08 20.04 -4.78
C ALA A 31 3.02 21.25 -3.84
N TYR A 32 3.64 21.15 -2.65
CA TYR A 32 3.75 22.26 -1.71
C TYR A 32 4.53 23.43 -2.31
N ARG A 33 5.66 23.13 -2.97
CA ARG A 33 6.49 24.14 -3.63
C ARG A 33 5.72 24.87 -4.73
N LEU A 34 5.01 24.14 -5.60
CA LEU A 34 4.19 24.70 -6.67
C LEU A 34 3.12 25.65 -6.12
N LEU A 35 2.38 25.24 -5.09
CA LEU A 35 1.39 26.10 -4.43
C LEU A 35 2.00 27.35 -3.78
N ARG A 36 3.24 27.25 -3.30
CA ARG A 36 3.94 28.37 -2.65
C ARG A 36 4.51 29.36 -3.67
N GLU A 37 5.05 28.86 -4.77
CA GLU A 37 5.85 29.65 -5.73
C GLU A 37 5.03 30.16 -6.91
N ASP A 38 3.92 29.49 -7.27
CA ASP A 38 3.02 29.93 -8.33
C ASP A 38 1.59 30.15 -7.80
N PRO A 39 1.22 31.41 -7.48
CA PRO A 39 -0.11 31.75 -7.00
C PRO A 39 -1.24 31.30 -7.92
N ARG A 40 -0.99 31.18 -9.24
CA ARG A 40 -2.00 30.76 -10.21
C ARG A 40 -2.47 29.33 -9.94
N VAL A 41 -1.57 28.46 -9.46
CA VAL A 41 -1.92 27.06 -9.12
C VAL A 41 -2.91 27.05 -7.95
N ALA A 42 -2.63 27.85 -6.92
CA ALA A 42 -3.51 27.99 -5.77
C ALA A 42 -4.89 28.57 -6.16
N GLU A 43 -4.91 29.59 -7.03
CA GLU A 43 -6.15 30.18 -7.54
C GLU A 43 -6.99 29.19 -8.37
N ILE A 44 -6.35 28.40 -9.24
CA ILE A 44 -7.03 27.37 -10.03
C ILE A 44 -7.66 26.32 -9.12
N LEU A 45 -6.92 25.86 -8.11
CA LEU A 45 -7.43 24.87 -7.16
C LEU A 45 -8.55 25.45 -6.29
N ALA A 46 -8.44 26.71 -5.86
CA ALA A 46 -9.50 27.42 -5.15
C ALA A 46 -10.79 27.60 -5.96
N ARG A 47 -10.69 27.70 -7.29
CA ARG A 47 -11.86 27.74 -8.18
C ARG A 47 -12.46 26.37 -8.47
N ARG A 48 -11.68 25.29 -8.30
CA ARG A 48 -12.08 23.92 -8.67
C ARG A 48 -12.60 23.11 -7.49
N ALA A 49 -12.11 23.39 -6.29
CA ALA A 49 -12.47 22.65 -5.08
C ALA A 49 -13.28 23.54 -4.14
N ASP A 50 -14.55 23.20 -3.94
CA ASP A 50 -15.42 23.88 -2.97
C ASP A 50 -15.07 23.51 -1.52
N CYS A 51 -14.46 22.35 -1.31
CA CYS A 51 -14.01 21.86 0.00
C CYS A 51 -12.97 20.73 -0.17
N VAL A 52 -11.98 20.68 0.71
CA VAL A 52 -11.08 19.52 0.86
C VAL A 52 -11.52 18.75 2.10
N VAL A 53 -11.77 17.45 1.96
CA VAL A 53 -12.06 16.55 3.09
C VAL A 53 -10.81 15.72 3.35
N ILE A 54 -10.32 15.78 4.59
CA ILE A 54 -9.12 15.06 5.02
C ILE A 54 -9.55 14.06 6.09
N ASP A 55 -9.47 12.77 5.75
CA ASP A 55 -9.71 11.68 6.68
C ASP A 55 -8.41 11.24 7.36
N GLU A 56 -8.52 10.53 8.49
CA GLU A 56 -7.40 10.00 9.28
C GLU A 56 -6.30 11.06 9.58
N PHE A 57 -6.70 12.30 9.87
CA PHE A 57 -5.77 13.42 10.00
C PHE A 57 -4.71 13.22 11.11
N GLN A 58 -4.98 12.37 12.11
CA GLN A 58 -4.01 12.02 13.13
C GLN A 58 -2.71 11.41 12.58
N ASP A 59 -2.75 10.84 11.36
CA ASP A 59 -1.60 10.24 10.69
C ASP A 59 -0.89 11.20 9.71
N THR A 60 -1.26 12.50 9.74
CA THR A 60 -0.65 13.54 8.88
C THR A 60 0.73 13.93 9.38
N ASN A 61 1.70 14.05 8.47
CA ASN A 61 3.05 14.56 8.76
C ASN A 61 3.17 16.08 8.51
N PRO A 62 4.24 16.75 8.99
CA PRO A 62 4.38 18.21 8.86
C PRO A 62 4.38 18.76 7.44
N ILE A 63 4.91 18.03 6.44
CA ILE A 63 4.95 18.52 5.06
C ILE A 63 3.57 18.41 4.38
N GLN A 64 2.82 17.33 4.65
CA GLN A 64 1.42 17.20 4.25
C GLN A 64 0.57 18.29 4.89
N PHE A 65 0.77 18.57 6.17
CA PHE A 65 0.07 19.68 6.84
C PHE A 65 0.39 21.03 6.20
N ALA A 66 1.66 21.31 5.88
CA ALA A 66 2.06 22.55 5.22
C ALA A 66 1.40 22.71 3.84
N LEU A 67 1.26 21.61 3.09
CA LEU A 67 0.51 21.57 1.83
C LEU A 67 -0.97 21.93 2.04
N LEU A 68 -1.64 21.24 2.96
CA LEU A 68 -3.06 21.46 3.28
C LEU A 68 -3.31 22.89 3.79
N TRP A 69 -2.40 23.42 4.61
CA TRP A 69 -2.47 24.78 5.12
C TRP A 69 -2.39 25.82 4.00
N ARG A 70 -1.59 25.57 2.94
CA ARG A 70 -1.51 26.45 1.78
C ARG A 70 -2.82 26.48 0.99
N LEU A 71 -3.46 25.33 0.78
CA LEU A 71 -4.78 25.26 0.14
C LEU A 71 -5.82 26.04 0.95
N ARG A 72 -5.83 25.85 2.28
CA ARG A 72 -6.70 26.63 3.17
C ARG A 72 -6.41 28.13 3.08
N ALA A 73 -5.14 28.53 3.03
CA ALA A 73 -4.74 29.93 2.91
C ALA A 73 -5.14 30.55 1.56
N ALA A 74 -5.27 29.73 0.51
CA ALA A 74 -5.79 30.13 -0.80
C ALA A 74 -7.33 30.25 -0.84
N GLY A 75 -8.01 30.00 0.28
CA GLY A 75 -9.46 30.15 0.40
C GLY A 75 -10.25 28.86 0.21
N VAL A 76 -9.61 27.69 0.09
CA VAL A 76 -10.29 26.40 0.00
C VAL A 76 -10.73 25.97 1.41
N PRO A 77 -12.04 25.83 1.69
CA PRO A 77 -12.53 25.28 2.94
C PRO A 77 -12.00 23.85 3.16
N ALA A 78 -11.77 23.48 4.42
CA ALA A 78 -11.32 22.14 4.77
C ALA A 78 -12.21 21.54 5.87
N LEU A 79 -12.60 20.28 5.67
CA LEU A 79 -13.21 19.43 6.69
C LEU A 79 -12.16 18.39 7.12
N VAL A 80 -11.81 18.40 8.39
CA VAL A 80 -10.81 17.49 8.96
C VAL A 80 -11.52 16.47 9.84
N VAL A 81 -11.25 15.18 9.58
CA VAL A 81 -11.75 14.05 10.35
C VAL A 81 -10.54 13.28 10.89
N GLY A 82 -10.59 12.89 12.16
CA GLY A 82 -9.53 12.11 12.78
C GLY A 82 -9.82 11.75 14.22
N ASP A 83 -9.01 10.83 14.76
CA ASP A 83 -9.08 10.37 16.14
C ASP A 83 -7.67 10.22 16.72
N LEU A 84 -7.30 11.09 17.68
CA LEU A 84 -6.01 11.05 18.38
C LEU A 84 -5.72 9.69 19.03
N LYS A 85 -6.76 8.95 19.44
CA LYS A 85 -6.61 7.62 20.06
C LYS A 85 -6.13 6.55 19.07
N GLN A 86 -6.19 6.85 17.76
CA GLN A 86 -5.83 5.95 16.67
C GLN A 86 -4.52 6.36 15.98
N ALA A 87 -3.80 7.34 16.52
CA ALA A 87 -2.51 7.78 15.99
C ALA A 87 -1.43 6.70 16.19
N ILE A 88 -1.25 5.83 15.20
CA ILE A 88 -0.29 4.71 15.24
C ILE A 88 0.86 4.85 14.23
N MET A 89 0.82 5.87 13.37
CA MET A 89 1.76 6.05 12.25
C MET A 89 2.97 6.94 12.57
N GLY A 90 3.27 7.17 13.86
CA GLY A 90 4.38 8.05 14.27
C GLY A 90 5.77 7.62 13.74
N PHE A 91 5.98 6.34 13.47
CA PHE A 91 7.21 5.82 12.85
C PHE A 91 7.40 6.27 11.39
N GLN A 92 6.34 6.71 10.71
CA GLN A 92 6.39 7.32 9.37
C GLN A 92 6.47 8.85 9.41
N GLY A 93 6.66 9.45 10.60
CA GLY A 93 6.76 10.90 10.78
C GLY A 93 5.43 11.63 10.91
N ALA A 94 4.32 10.90 11.09
CA ALA A 94 3.04 11.49 11.50
C ALA A 94 3.19 12.23 12.84
N ASP A 95 2.52 13.38 12.96
CA ASP A 95 2.58 14.21 14.17
C ASP A 95 1.17 14.52 14.71
N PRO A 96 0.66 13.73 15.68
CA PRO A 96 -0.69 13.92 16.21
C PRO A 96 -0.89 15.27 16.91
N ARG A 97 0.18 15.96 17.30
CA ARG A 97 0.11 17.32 17.89
C ARG A 97 -0.48 18.34 16.91
N LEU A 98 -0.43 18.06 15.61
CA LEU A 98 -1.08 18.87 14.58
C LEU A 98 -2.59 18.85 14.76
N LEU A 99 -3.19 17.66 14.92
CA LEU A 99 -4.62 17.52 15.17
C LEU A 99 -5.01 18.14 16.52
N GLU A 100 -4.24 17.87 17.57
CA GLU A 100 -4.46 18.44 18.91
C GLU A 100 -4.47 19.99 18.86
N THR A 101 -3.55 20.59 18.10
CA THR A 101 -3.47 22.04 17.94
C THR A 101 -4.68 22.58 17.17
N LEU A 102 -5.12 21.90 16.11
CA LEU A 102 -6.32 22.28 15.36
C LEU A 102 -7.57 22.20 16.24
N GLU A 103 -7.74 21.13 17.03
CA GLU A 103 -8.85 20.99 17.97
C GLU A 103 -8.84 22.13 19.01
N ARG A 104 -7.67 22.48 19.54
CA ARG A 104 -7.54 23.57 20.51
C ARG A 104 -7.84 24.94 19.91
N GLN A 105 -7.43 25.20 18.66
CA GLN A 105 -7.64 26.48 17.99
C GLN A 105 -9.06 26.65 17.45
N ASN A 106 -9.75 25.54 17.11
CA ASN A 106 -11.06 25.56 16.46
C ASN A 106 -12.16 24.96 17.34
N ARG A 107 -12.10 25.19 18.66
CA ARG A 107 -13.05 24.60 19.64
C ARG A 107 -14.52 24.81 19.28
N HIS A 108 -14.87 25.93 18.66
CA HIS A 108 -16.24 26.26 18.27
C HIS A 108 -16.71 25.61 16.97
N ALA A 109 -15.78 25.06 16.17
CA ALA A 109 -16.06 24.37 14.91
C ALA A 109 -15.81 22.85 15.01
N ARG A 110 -15.72 22.33 16.24
CA ARG A 110 -15.53 20.90 16.52
C ARG A 110 -16.88 20.23 16.73
N GLU A 111 -17.12 19.15 15.99
CA GLU A 111 -18.30 18.29 16.18
C GLU A 111 -17.84 16.88 16.61
N PRO A 112 -17.91 16.53 17.90
CA PRO A 112 -17.52 15.20 18.35
C PRO A 112 -18.57 14.15 17.96
N LEU A 113 -18.11 13.09 17.29
CA LEU A 113 -18.95 11.94 16.96
C LEU A 113 -18.88 10.87 18.05
N SER A 114 -19.81 10.93 19.01
CA SER A 114 -19.83 10.03 20.17
C SER A 114 -20.59 8.72 19.93
N HIS A 115 -21.06 8.43 18.72
CA HIS A 115 -21.86 7.25 18.40
C HIS A 115 -21.06 6.20 17.62
N ASN A 116 -21.12 4.94 18.06
CA ASN A 116 -20.53 3.81 17.36
C ASN A 116 -21.60 2.96 16.67
N TRP A 117 -21.58 2.94 15.34
CA TRP A 117 -22.54 2.18 14.51
C TRP A 117 -22.01 0.81 14.05
N ARG A 118 -20.79 0.44 14.47
CA ARG A 118 -20.05 -0.71 13.95
C ARG A 118 -20.11 -1.92 14.87
N SER A 119 -20.07 -1.69 16.17
CA SER A 119 -19.79 -2.71 17.18
C SER A 119 -20.93 -2.84 18.18
N GLN A 120 -21.25 -4.09 18.53
CA GLN A 120 -22.34 -4.41 19.46
C GLN A 120 -22.14 -3.80 20.85
N PRO A 121 -23.23 -3.56 21.62
CA PRO A 121 -23.14 -2.89 22.92
C PRO A 121 -22.20 -3.56 23.93
N SER A 122 -22.17 -4.89 24.00
CA SER A 122 -21.31 -5.66 24.91
C SER A 122 -19.82 -5.45 24.62
N LEU A 123 -19.42 -5.42 23.35
CA LEU A 123 -18.05 -5.12 22.95
C LEU A 123 -17.69 -3.66 23.26
N MET A 124 -18.61 -2.73 23.00
CA MET A 124 -18.39 -1.32 23.31
C MET A 124 -18.30 -1.07 24.82
N ALA A 125 -19.01 -1.82 25.66
CA ALA A 125 -18.86 -1.74 27.10
C ALA A 125 -17.43 -2.08 27.55
N PHE A 126 -16.87 -3.17 27.00
CA PHE A 126 -15.48 -3.55 27.24
C PHE A 126 -14.48 -2.49 26.75
N ILE A 127 -14.63 -2.03 25.50
CA ILE A 127 -13.76 -1.00 24.91
C ILE A 127 -13.79 0.30 25.74
N ASN A 128 -14.98 0.75 26.16
CA ASN A 128 -15.12 1.97 26.96
C ASN A 128 -14.48 1.84 28.35
N ALA A 129 -14.59 0.66 28.98
CA ALA A 129 -13.94 0.39 30.26
C ALA A 129 -12.41 0.39 30.13
N MET A 130 -11.88 -0.26 29.10
CA MET A 130 -10.44 -0.28 28.79
C MET A 130 -9.92 1.12 28.43
N GLY A 131 -10.63 1.85 27.58
CA GLY A 131 -10.23 3.16 27.10
C GLY A 131 -10.08 4.18 28.23
N SER A 132 -11.00 4.17 29.19
CA SER A 132 -10.92 5.04 30.38
C SER A 132 -9.65 4.74 31.20
N GLY A 133 -9.24 3.48 31.30
CA GLY A 133 -8.00 3.09 31.99
C GLY A 133 -6.72 3.40 31.22
N LEU A 134 -6.76 3.39 29.89
CA LEU A 134 -5.60 3.64 29.03
C LEU A 134 -5.34 5.12 28.77
N PHE A 135 -6.40 5.91 28.62
CA PHE A 135 -6.32 7.31 28.20
C PHE A 135 -6.83 8.31 29.26
N GLY A 136 -7.37 7.83 30.39
CA GLY A 136 -7.86 8.70 31.46
C GLY A 136 -8.95 9.66 30.97
N ASP A 137 -8.82 10.94 31.36
CA ASP A 137 -9.77 12.01 31.02
C ASP A 137 -9.81 12.34 29.53
N ASP A 138 -8.78 11.98 28.77
CA ASP A 138 -8.71 12.18 27.32
C ASP A 138 -9.57 11.15 26.54
N TYR A 139 -10.12 10.14 27.23
CA TYR A 139 -10.98 9.14 26.61
C TYR A 139 -12.40 9.68 26.35
N VAL A 140 -12.75 9.83 25.08
CA VAL A 140 -14.15 10.07 24.67
C VAL A 140 -14.89 8.74 24.56
N ARG A 141 -15.84 8.52 25.47
CA ARG A 141 -16.71 7.34 25.48
C ARG A 141 -17.59 7.31 24.22
N LEU A 142 -17.73 6.15 23.61
CA LEU A 142 -18.57 5.93 22.44
C LEU A 142 -19.84 5.15 22.81
N GLU A 143 -21.01 5.71 22.48
CA GLU A 143 -22.32 5.10 22.66
C GLU A 143 -22.62 4.11 21.52
N PRO A 144 -22.82 2.81 21.79
CA PRO A 144 -23.17 1.83 20.77
C PRO A 144 -24.57 2.07 20.22
N LYS A 145 -24.70 2.14 18.90
CA LYS A 145 -25.97 2.16 18.14
C LYS A 145 -26.16 0.92 17.26
N ALA A 146 -25.13 0.09 17.12
CA ALA A 146 -25.24 -1.18 16.41
C ALA A 146 -26.16 -2.17 17.18
N PRO A 147 -26.86 -3.06 16.48
CA PRO A 147 -27.67 -4.09 17.13
C PRO A 147 -26.80 -5.04 17.96
N SER A 148 -27.38 -5.63 19.00
CA SER A 148 -26.75 -6.70 19.76
C SER A 148 -26.52 -7.94 18.88
N SER A 149 -25.40 -8.62 19.08
CA SER A 149 -25.16 -9.94 18.51
C SER A 149 -25.55 -11.02 19.50
N VAL A 150 -25.90 -12.19 18.98
CA VAL A 150 -26.06 -13.42 19.78
C VAL A 150 -24.72 -14.02 20.18
N LEU A 151 -23.64 -13.62 19.53
CA LEU A 151 -22.35 -14.24 19.73
C LEU A 151 -21.44 -13.39 20.64
N GLU A 152 -20.70 -14.09 21.50
CA GLU A 152 -19.98 -13.50 22.63
C GLU A 152 -18.99 -12.43 22.16
N SER A 153 -18.98 -11.28 22.83
CA SER A 153 -18.15 -10.15 22.43
C SER A 153 -16.67 -10.31 22.76
N LEU A 154 -16.35 -11.16 23.73
CA LEU A 154 -14.99 -11.35 24.20
C LEU A 154 -14.80 -12.80 24.65
N GLU A 155 -13.86 -13.49 24.03
CA GLU A 155 -13.40 -14.81 24.44
C GLU A 155 -11.93 -14.71 24.83
N VAL A 156 -11.59 -15.10 26.05
CA VAL A 156 -10.19 -15.17 26.51
C VAL A 156 -9.73 -16.61 26.38
N VAL A 157 -8.89 -16.88 25.38
CA VAL A 157 -8.26 -18.19 25.22
C VAL A 157 -7.10 -18.30 26.22
N ALA A 158 -7.38 -18.88 27.39
CA ALA A 158 -6.38 -19.16 28.41
C ALA A 158 -5.50 -20.35 27.99
N PHE A 159 -4.18 -20.19 28.14
CA PHE A 159 -3.21 -21.28 27.95
C PHE A 159 -2.92 -21.90 29.32
N ALA A 160 -3.06 -23.24 29.44
CA ALA A 160 -2.91 -23.97 30.70
C ALA A 160 -1.55 -23.74 31.38
N GLU A 161 -0.51 -23.54 30.59
CA GLU A 161 0.79 -23.02 31.03
C GLU A 161 1.13 -21.83 30.14
N ARG A 162 1.71 -20.75 30.68
CA ARG A 162 2.20 -19.63 29.86
C ARG A 162 3.28 -20.19 28.94
N PRO A 163 3.01 -20.41 27.64
CA PRO A 163 4.04 -20.96 26.79
C PRO A 163 5.17 -19.91 26.72
N PRO A 164 6.45 -20.30 26.77
CA PRO A 164 7.59 -19.39 26.66
C PRO A 164 7.33 -18.35 25.56
N ARG A 165 7.81 -17.12 25.73
CA ARG A 165 7.55 -15.99 24.80
C ARG A 165 7.72 -16.34 23.31
N LYS A 166 8.54 -17.35 22.98
CA LYS A 166 8.87 -17.81 21.63
C LYS A 166 7.95 -18.91 21.04
N GLN A 167 7.02 -19.49 21.80
CA GLN A 167 6.14 -20.57 21.32
C GLN A 167 4.89 -20.06 20.58
N HIS A 168 5.09 -19.14 19.62
CA HIS A 168 4.00 -18.56 18.83
C HIS A 168 3.22 -19.59 18.02
N ARG A 169 3.88 -20.67 17.57
CA ARG A 169 3.24 -21.77 16.84
C ARG A 169 2.16 -22.48 17.66
N VAL A 170 2.38 -22.68 18.97
CA VAL A 170 1.40 -23.30 19.87
C VAL A 170 0.17 -22.39 20.00
N ARG A 171 0.38 -21.08 20.23
CA ARG A 171 -0.72 -20.11 20.30
C ARG A 171 -1.51 -20.05 18.99
N ALA A 172 -0.82 -20.03 17.86
CA ALA A 172 -1.43 -20.08 16.53
C ALA A 172 -2.27 -21.35 16.33
N ALA A 173 -1.80 -22.50 16.82
CA ALA A 173 -2.57 -23.75 16.72
C ALA A 173 -3.87 -23.69 17.53
N HIS A 174 -3.85 -23.16 18.76
CA HIS A 174 -5.08 -22.96 19.55
C HIS A 174 -6.07 -22.01 18.86
N VAL A 175 -5.58 -20.88 18.34
CA VAL A 175 -6.41 -19.94 17.56
C VAL A 175 -6.98 -20.62 16.32
N GLY A 176 -6.17 -21.39 15.59
CA GLY A 176 -6.60 -22.12 14.40
C GLY A 176 -7.64 -23.19 14.67
N LEU A 177 -7.48 -23.97 15.74
CA LEU A 177 -8.49 -24.94 16.17
C LEU A 177 -9.79 -24.25 16.52
N ARG A 178 -9.74 -23.12 17.24
CA ARG A 178 -10.94 -22.34 17.58
C ARG A 178 -11.64 -21.79 16.33
N ILE A 179 -10.89 -21.21 15.40
CA ILE A 179 -11.43 -20.74 14.11
C ILE A 179 -12.07 -21.88 13.33
N ARG A 180 -11.42 -23.05 13.28
CA ARG A 180 -11.96 -24.23 12.61
C ARG A 180 -13.29 -24.66 13.25
N THR A 181 -13.37 -24.74 14.58
CA THR A 181 -14.62 -25.04 15.29
C THR A 181 -15.73 -24.01 14.99
N LEU A 182 -15.39 -22.73 14.90
CA LEU A 182 -16.37 -21.68 14.55
C LEU A 182 -16.92 -21.87 13.12
N LEU A 183 -16.08 -22.29 12.19
CA LEU A 183 -16.46 -22.51 10.78
C LEU A 183 -17.21 -23.84 10.57
N GLU A 184 -16.78 -24.92 11.23
CA GLU A 184 -17.38 -26.26 11.12
C GLU A 184 -18.70 -26.37 11.89
N GLY A 185 -18.82 -25.65 13.01
CA GLY A 185 -19.98 -25.77 13.90
C GLY A 185 -21.31 -25.30 13.30
N GLY A 186 -21.28 -24.49 12.23
CA GLY A 186 -22.47 -24.02 11.48
C GLY A 186 -23.47 -23.15 12.27
N ALA A 187 -23.33 -23.08 13.59
CA ALA A 187 -24.24 -22.40 14.51
C ALA A 187 -24.03 -20.88 14.54
N GLN A 188 -22.85 -20.41 14.16
CA GLN A 188 -22.52 -18.99 14.20
C GLN A 188 -23.03 -18.30 12.94
N THR A 189 -23.79 -17.22 13.13
CA THR A 189 -24.36 -16.42 12.05
C THR A 189 -23.86 -14.99 12.13
N VAL A 190 -23.75 -14.37 10.95
CA VAL A 190 -23.39 -12.97 10.78
C VAL A 190 -24.41 -12.29 9.89
N ILE A 191 -24.61 -10.99 10.08
CA ILE A 191 -25.46 -10.18 9.20
C ILE A 191 -24.67 -9.79 7.96
N ASP A 192 -25.13 -10.19 6.79
CA ASP A 192 -24.53 -9.80 5.52
C ASP A 192 -24.77 -8.29 5.27
N ARG A 193 -23.70 -7.53 5.00
CA ARG A 193 -23.80 -6.07 4.83
C ARG A 193 -24.66 -5.67 3.62
N ARG A 194 -24.73 -6.49 2.58
CA ARG A 194 -25.44 -6.18 1.34
C ARG A 194 -26.90 -6.60 1.41
N THR A 195 -27.17 -7.82 1.86
CA THR A 195 -28.54 -8.33 1.92
C THR A 195 -29.25 -7.99 3.23
N ARG A 196 -28.50 -7.59 4.27
CA ARG A 196 -28.97 -7.39 5.65
C ARG A 196 -29.62 -8.62 6.28
N GLN A 197 -29.39 -9.80 5.71
CA GLN A 197 -29.91 -11.07 6.21
C GLN A 197 -28.84 -11.83 6.99
N LEU A 198 -29.28 -12.67 7.92
CA LEU A 198 -28.40 -13.60 8.61
C LEU A 198 -27.91 -14.67 7.64
N ARG A 199 -26.61 -14.95 7.69
CA ARG A 199 -25.98 -16.05 6.97
C ARG A 199 -24.97 -16.76 7.87
N PRO A 200 -24.59 -18.01 7.56
CA PRO A 200 -23.50 -18.68 8.25
C PRO A 200 -22.19 -17.88 8.17
N LEU A 201 -21.42 -17.94 9.26
CA LEU A 201 -20.06 -17.42 9.33
C LEU A 201 -19.18 -18.06 8.26
N ARG A 202 -18.32 -17.27 7.60
CA ARG A 202 -17.36 -17.74 6.60
C ARG A 202 -15.97 -17.23 6.94
N GLY A 203 -14.94 -17.82 6.32
CA GLY A 203 -13.55 -17.42 6.56
C GLY A 203 -13.29 -15.93 6.29
N GLY A 204 -13.97 -15.32 5.31
CA GLY A 204 -13.86 -13.89 5.00
C GLY A 204 -14.41 -12.95 6.07
N ASP A 205 -15.11 -13.46 7.08
CA ASP A 205 -15.63 -12.69 8.21
C ASP A 205 -14.64 -12.66 9.40
N ILE A 206 -13.55 -13.42 9.32
CA ILE A 206 -12.60 -13.61 10.42
C ILE A 206 -11.30 -12.89 10.07
N ALA A 207 -10.87 -11.99 10.95
CA ALA A 207 -9.56 -11.34 10.88
C ALA A 207 -8.68 -11.79 12.06
N VAL A 208 -7.42 -12.10 11.78
CA VAL A 208 -6.40 -12.39 12.80
C VAL A 208 -5.39 -11.24 12.80
N LEU A 209 -5.29 -10.54 13.92
CA LEU A 209 -4.38 -9.40 14.08
C LEU A 209 -3.18 -9.80 14.95
N CYS A 210 -1.97 -9.48 14.47
CA CYS A 210 -0.74 -9.68 15.21
C CYS A 210 0.09 -8.38 15.19
N PRO A 211 0.91 -8.09 16.22
CA PRO A 211 1.71 -6.85 16.27
C PRO A 211 2.81 -6.74 15.22
N THR A 212 3.20 -7.83 14.55
CA THR A 212 4.27 -7.84 13.54
C THR A 212 3.95 -8.76 12.37
N ASN A 213 4.47 -8.41 11.18
CA ASN A 213 4.35 -9.23 9.96
C ASN A 213 4.96 -10.62 10.12
N ASN A 214 6.09 -10.73 10.83
CA ASN A 214 6.71 -12.03 11.12
C ASN A 214 5.78 -12.93 11.94
N LEU A 215 5.07 -12.36 12.94
CA LEU A 215 4.12 -13.14 13.72
C LEU A 215 2.88 -13.54 12.89
N LEU A 216 2.41 -12.66 12.01
CA LEU A 216 1.36 -13.00 11.05
C LEU A 216 1.77 -14.18 10.16
N ALA A 217 3.00 -14.19 9.64
CA ALA A 217 3.52 -15.28 8.81
C ALA A 217 3.52 -16.62 9.56
N ILE A 218 3.97 -16.64 10.82
CA ILE A 218 3.93 -17.83 11.69
C ILE A 218 2.48 -18.33 11.86
N TYR A 219 1.53 -17.42 12.11
CA TYR A 219 0.12 -17.79 12.26
C TYR A 219 -0.45 -18.33 10.95
N ALA A 220 -0.22 -17.65 9.82
CA ALA A 220 -0.68 -18.08 8.51
C ALA A 220 -0.19 -19.49 8.16
N GLU A 221 1.08 -19.80 8.41
CA GLU A 221 1.65 -21.13 8.20
C GLU A 221 0.90 -22.20 9.00
N VAL A 222 0.68 -21.98 10.30
CA VAL A 222 -0.01 -22.94 11.19
C VAL A 222 -1.48 -23.11 10.79
N LEU A 223 -2.18 -22.01 10.49
CA LEU A 223 -3.57 -22.05 10.05
C LEU A 223 -3.73 -22.83 8.72
N ARG A 224 -2.82 -22.63 7.76
CA ARG A 224 -2.78 -23.38 6.49
C ARG A 224 -2.59 -24.87 6.73
N ARG A 225 -1.68 -25.27 7.63
CA ARG A 225 -1.48 -26.68 8.03
C ARG A 225 -2.71 -27.31 8.68
N LEU A 226 -3.56 -26.51 9.31
CA LEU A 226 -4.84 -26.96 9.88
C LEU A 226 -5.98 -27.03 8.84
N GLY A 227 -5.70 -26.75 7.57
CA GLY A 227 -6.66 -26.79 6.46
C GLY A 227 -7.45 -25.49 6.27
N LEU A 228 -7.11 -24.41 6.97
CA LEU A 228 -7.77 -23.11 6.82
C LEU A 228 -7.20 -22.33 5.63
N ARG A 229 -8.08 -21.75 4.82
CA ARG A 229 -7.68 -20.82 3.76
C ARG A 229 -7.34 -19.47 4.37
N VAL A 230 -6.09 -19.05 4.27
CA VAL A 230 -5.59 -17.78 4.82
C VAL A 230 -5.12 -16.88 3.69
N ARG A 231 -5.70 -15.67 3.63
CA ARG A 231 -5.19 -14.57 2.84
C ARG A 231 -4.37 -13.67 3.75
N LEU A 232 -3.08 -13.60 3.51
CA LEU A 232 -2.18 -12.63 4.13
C LEU A 232 -1.81 -11.61 3.04
N PRO A 233 -1.67 -10.32 3.35
CA PRO A 233 -0.92 -9.41 2.50
C PRO A 233 0.52 -9.95 2.41
N GLU A 234 0.79 -10.74 1.39
CA GLU A 234 2.12 -11.30 1.16
C GLU A 234 2.97 -10.22 0.50
N SER A 235 3.90 -9.66 1.27
CA SER A 235 5.04 -8.93 0.72
C SER A 235 5.84 -9.87 -0.17
N GLY A 236 6.42 -9.36 -1.25
CA GLY A 236 7.30 -10.15 -2.10
C GLY A 236 6.70 -10.70 -3.39
N TRP A 237 5.40 -10.52 -3.67
CA TRP A 237 4.91 -10.75 -5.05
C TRP A 237 5.60 -9.77 -6.01
N PHE A 238 5.52 -8.47 -5.69
CA PHE A 238 6.19 -7.44 -6.46
C PHE A 238 7.71 -7.63 -6.44
N ASP A 239 8.29 -7.91 -5.27
CA ASP A 239 9.73 -8.16 -5.13
C ASP A 239 10.20 -9.50 -5.71
N SER A 240 9.29 -10.34 -6.24
CA SER A 240 9.68 -11.63 -6.81
C SER A 240 10.51 -11.41 -8.06
N ARG A 241 11.55 -12.24 -8.24
CA ARG A 241 12.52 -12.11 -9.33
C ARG A 241 11.87 -11.90 -10.70
N VAL A 242 10.88 -12.72 -11.03
CA VAL A 242 10.16 -12.65 -12.32
C VAL A 242 9.40 -11.34 -12.49
N VAL A 243 8.79 -10.81 -11.42
CA VAL A 243 8.05 -9.54 -11.48
C VAL A 243 9.03 -8.37 -11.58
N GLN A 244 10.16 -8.40 -10.85
CA GLN A 244 11.20 -7.37 -10.97
C GLN A 244 11.85 -7.34 -12.36
N ILE A 245 12.09 -8.49 -12.99
CA ILE A 245 12.59 -8.54 -14.37
C ILE A 245 11.58 -7.90 -15.34
N ALA A 246 10.31 -8.28 -15.27
CA ALA A 246 9.27 -7.68 -16.09
C ALA A 246 9.13 -6.17 -15.82
N TRP A 247 9.20 -5.77 -14.56
CA TRP A 247 9.13 -4.38 -14.13
C TRP A 247 10.27 -3.52 -14.69
N HIS A 248 11.51 -4.01 -14.64
CA HIS A 248 12.64 -3.29 -15.24
C HIS A 248 12.53 -3.20 -16.76
N ALA A 249 11.99 -4.22 -17.43
CA ALA A 249 11.66 -4.11 -18.85
C ALA A 249 10.60 -3.04 -19.13
N PHE A 250 9.54 -2.95 -18.31
CA PHE A 250 8.55 -1.87 -18.44
C PHE A 250 9.15 -0.49 -18.17
N THR A 251 10.04 -0.39 -17.19
CA THR A 251 10.74 0.85 -16.85
C THR A 251 11.59 1.31 -18.03
N TYR A 252 12.34 0.39 -18.65
CA TYR A 252 13.14 0.67 -19.84
C TYR A 252 12.28 1.05 -21.04
N LEU A 253 11.15 0.37 -21.27
CA LEU A 253 10.22 0.74 -22.36
C LEU A 253 9.56 2.11 -22.15
N ALA A 254 9.27 2.46 -20.90
CA ALA A 254 8.73 3.77 -20.55
C ALA A 254 9.79 4.88 -20.66
N ASN A 255 11.06 4.55 -20.40
CA ASN A 255 12.19 5.45 -20.51
C ASN A 255 13.48 4.68 -20.91
N PRO A 256 13.84 4.66 -22.20
CA PRO A 256 15.05 3.97 -22.68
C PRO A 256 16.35 4.54 -22.10
N GLU A 257 16.33 5.76 -21.56
CA GLU A 257 17.47 6.39 -20.89
C GLU A 257 17.64 5.90 -19.42
N ASP A 258 16.76 5.02 -18.92
CA ASP A 258 16.87 4.45 -17.58
C ASP A 258 18.06 3.46 -17.51
N ARG A 259 19.21 4.00 -17.12
CA ARG A 259 20.47 3.26 -16.96
C ARG A 259 20.36 2.10 -15.96
N HIS A 260 19.52 2.23 -14.93
CA HIS A 260 19.37 1.17 -13.93
C HIS A 260 18.59 -0.01 -14.52
N ALA A 261 17.49 0.26 -15.21
CA ALA A 261 16.72 -0.75 -15.91
C ALA A 261 17.56 -1.44 -17.01
N ALA A 262 18.30 -0.66 -17.81
CA ALA A 262 19.21 -1.19 -18.81
C ALA A 262 20.28 -2.11 -18.19
N LEU A 263 20.95 -1.65 -17.12
CA LEU A 263 21.97 -2.41 -16.42
C LEU A 263 21.39 -3.69 -15.81
N TYR A 264 20.25 -3.58 -15.13
CA TYR A 264 19.58 -4.73 -14.50
C TYR A 264 19.29 -5.81 -15.54
N LEU A 265 18.68 -5.46 -16.67
CA LEU A 265 18.33 -6.41 -17.72
C LEU A 265 19.56 -7.04 -18.37
N ALA A 266 20.59 -6.23 -18.67
CA ALA A 266 21.80 -6.69 -19.36
C ALA A 266 22.62 -7.71 -18.56
N VAL A 267 22.53 -7.69 -17.23
CA VAL A 267 23.31 -8.56 -16.32
C VAL A 267 22.48 -9.67 -15.68
N THR A 268 21.17 -9.71 -15.94
CA THR A 268 20.32 -10.84 -15.56
C THR A 268 20.58 -12.04 -16.45
N GLU A 269 19.97 -13.18 -16.13
CA GLU A 269 19.93 -14.39 -16.95
C GLU A 269 19.37 -14.19 -18.36
N LEU A 270 18.79 -13.03 -18.67
CA LEU A 270 18.26 -12.69 -19.98
C LEU A 270 19.27 -11.95 -20.87
N GLY A 271 20.25 -11.28 -20.26
CA GLY A 271 21.29 -10.55 -20.95
C GLY A 271 22.56 -11.38 -21.13
N SER A 272 23.53 -10.82 -21.86
CA SER A 272 24.79 -11.50 -22.19
C SER A 272 26.02 -10.91 -21.50
N LEU A 273 25.85 -9.80 -20.79
CA LEU A 273 26.95 -9.04 -20.20
C LEU A 273 27.19 -9.42 -18.73
N GLU A 274 28.47 -9.44 -18.35
CA GLU A 274 28.86 -9.43 -16.94
C GLU A 274 28.71 -8.01 -16.36
N LEU A 275 28.44 -7.91 -15.06
CA LEU A 275 28.22 -6.62 -14.38
C LEU A 275 29.36 -5.62 -14.59
N LYS A 276 30.60 -6.12 -14.59
CA LYS A 276 31.79 -5.29 -14.78
C LYS A 276 31.80 -4.63 -16.17
N ASP A 277 31.44 -5.38 -17.21
CA ASP A 277 31.52 -4.92 -18.59
C ASP A 277 30.37 -3.96 -18.90
N ALA A 278 29.16 -4.26 -18.42
CA ALA A 278 28.02 -3.36 -18.53
C ALA A 278 28.24 -2.01 -17.80
N LEU A 279 28.87 -2.04 -16.62
CA LEU A 279 29.25 -0.81 -15.91
C LEU A 279 30.32 -0.01 -16.65
N ALA A 280 31.29 -0.67 -17.28
CA ALA A 280 32.31 0.00 -18.08
C ALA A 280 31.67 0.75 -19.26
N GLN A 281 30.76 0.10 -20.00
CA GLN A 281 30.01 0.75 -21.09
C GLN A 281 29.21 1.96 -20.59
N LEU A 282 28.49 1.85 -19.47
CA LEU A 282 27.76 2.98 -18.90
C LEU A 282 28.66 4.16 -18.52
N ILE A 283 29.86 3.90 -17.99
CA ILE A 283 30.79 4.95 -17.58
C ILE A 283 31.45 5.62 -18.79
N GLU A 284 31.84 4.83 -19.79
CA GLU A 284 32.61 5.32 -20.94
C GLU A 284 31.71 5.92 -22.04
N GLU A 285 30.56 5.29 -22.30
CA GLU A 285 29.68 5.61 -23.43
C GLU A 285 28.32 6.19 -23.00
N GLY A 286 27.97 6.08 -21.72
CA GLY A 286 26.70 6.57 -21.18
C GLY A 286 25.49 5.68 -21.46
N ARG A 287 25.66 4.58 -22.22
CA ARG A 287 24.62 3.60 -22.59
C ARG A 287 25.17 2.18 -22.57
N ILE A 288 24.29 1.18 -22.59
CA ILE A 288 24.65 -0.24 -22.68
C ILE A 288 24.22 -0.77 -24.05
N GLU A 289 25.13 -1.45 -24.74
CA GLU A 289 24.84 -2.21 -25.95
C GLU A 289 24.59 -3.68 -25.60
N GLU A 290 23.35 -4.13 -25.76
CA GLU A 290 22.95 -5.49 -25.42
C GLU A 290 21.80 -5.94 -26.34
N PRO A 291 21.89 -7.13 -26.99
CA PRO A 291 20.84 -7.66 -27.86
C PRO A 291 19.45 -7.78 -27.21
N LEU A 292 19.38 -7.95 -25.89
CA LEU A 292 18.11 -7.85 -25.17
C LEU A 292 17.51 -6.44 -25.21
N LEU A 293 18.32 -5.40 -25.03
CA LEU A 293 17.86 -4.01 -25.05
C LEU A 293 17.43 -3.60 -26.46
N GLU A 294 18.16 -4.01 -27.50
CA GLU A 294 17.76 -3.76 -28.90
C GLU A 294 16.38 -4.34 -29.24
N ARG A 295 16.05 -5.52 -28.69
CA ARG A 295 14.71 -6.13 -28.83
C ARG A 295 13.63 -5.29 -28.14
N LEU A 296 13.95 -4.70 -27.00
CA LEU A 296 13.03 -3.83 -26.28
C LEU A 296 12.89 -2.48 -26.99
N ASP A 297 13.96 -1.92 -27.55
CA ASP A 297 13.92 -0.67 -28.33
C ASP A 297 12.99 -0.81 -29.55
N ALA A 298 13.07 -1.95 -30.25
CA ALA A 298 12.18 -2.27 -31.35
C ALA A 298 10.70 -2.33 -30.94
N LEU A 299 10.42 -2.81 -29.72
CA LEU A 299 9.07 -2.86 -29.14
C LEU A 299 8.60 -1.48 -28.67
N GLY A 300 9.50 -0.67 -28.12
CA GLY A 300 9.26 0.69 -27.62
C GLY A 300 8.63 1.62 -28.65
N ALA A 301 8.98 1.45 -29.93
CA ALA A 301 8.44 2.26 -31.03
C ALA A 301 6.90 2.19 -31.18
N GLY A 302 6.25 1.13 -30.66
CA GLY A 302 4.79 0.95 -30.72
C GLY A 302 4.06 1.11 -29.39
N VAL A 303 4.76 1.43 -28.29
CA VAL A 303 4.18 1.42 -26.94
C VAL A 303 3.15 2.54 -26.73
N SER A 304 3.34 3.71 -27.32
CA SER A 304 2.40 4.84 -27.18
C SER A 304 1.03 4.58 -27.78
N ASP A 305 0.96 3.71 -28.80
CA ASP A 305 -0.24 3.44 -29.59
C ASP A 305 -0.92 2.12 -29.20
N SER A 306 -0.31 1.36 -28.28
CA SER A 306 -0.76 0.03 -27.87
C SER A 306 -1.48 0.07 -26.52
N ALA A 307 -2.42 -0.86 -26.33
CA ALA A 307 -3.06 -1.06 -25.03
C ALA A 307 -2.05 -1.65 -24.02
N VAL A 308 -2.15 -1.25 -22.75
CA VAL A 308 -1.19 -1.62 -21.70
C VAL A 308 -1.06 -3.14 -21.53
N ASP A 309 -2.19 -3.85 -21.56
CA ASP A 309 -2.21 -5.31 -21.48
C ASP A 309 -1.52 -5.99 -22.67
N GLY A 310 -1.64 -5.39 -23.87
CA GLY A 310 -0.89 -5.78 -25.07
C GLY A 310 0.61 -5.56 -24.89
N VAL A 311 1.03 -4.34 -24.48
CA VAL A 311 2.44 -4.01 -24.25
C VAL A 311 3.08 -4.96 -23.23
N ILE A 312 2.38 -5.26 -22.14
CA ILE A 312 2.85 -6.19 -21.10
C ILE A 312 3.00 -7.60 -21.66
N ALA A 313 2.00 -8.09 -22.41
CA ALA A 313 2.06 -9.41 -23.03
C ALA A 313 3.23 -9.52 -24.03
N ASP A 314 3.40 -8.52 -24.89
CA ASP A 314 4.46 -8.49 -25.90
C ASP A 314 5.84 -8.38 -25.26
N THR A 315 5.98 -7.60 -24.18
CA THR A 315 7.22 -7.51 -23.41
C THR A 315 7.59 -8.86 -22.80
N ILE A 316 6.64 -9.54 -22.15
CA ILE A 316 6.83 -10.88 -21.58
C ILE A 316 7.28 -11.88 -22.66
N ALA A 317 6.69 -11.80 -23.85
CA ALA A 317 7.05 -12.63 -24.99
C ALA A 317 8.45 -12.30 -25.55
N ALA A 318 8.80 -11.02 -25.69
CA ALA A 318 10.11 -10.57 -26.18
C ALA A 318 11.26 -11.02 -25.27
N LEU A 319 11.02 -11.01 -23.96
CA LEU A 319 11.93 -11.52 -22.92
C LEU A 319 11.95 -13.06 -22.84
N LYS A 320 10.99 -13.75 -23.47
CA LYS A 320 10.77 -15.20 -23.35
C LYS A 320 10.67 -15.67 -21.90
N LEU A 321 10.03 -14.88 -21.04
CA LEU A 321 10.03 -15.14 -19.59
C LEU A 321 9.45 -16.51 -19.23
N PHE A 322 8.40 -16.97 -19.92
CA PHE A 322 7.81 -18.29 -19.62
C PHE A 322 8.78 -19.45 -19.89
N ASP A 323 9.66 -19.32 -20.89
CA ASP A 323 10.68 -20.33 -21.19
C ASP A 323 11.80 -20.29 -20.16
N VAL A 324 12.20 -19.09 -19.76
CA VAL A 324 13.29 -18.86 -18.79
C VAL A 324 12.89 -19.32 -17.39
N ILE A 325 11.68 -19.00 -16.93
CA ILE A 325 11.21 -19.44 -15.60
C ILE A 325 11.04 -20.95 -15.51
N ALA A 326 10.86 -21.66 -16.63
CA ALA A 326 10.67 -23.11 -16.63
C ALA A 326 11.90 -23.87 -16.12
N SER A 327 13.10 -23.26 -16.20
CA SER A 327 14.32 -23.84 -15.66
C SER A 327 14.62 -23.42 -14.21
N TRP A 328 13.76 -22.61 -13.57
CA TRP A 328 14.00 -22.14 -12.22
C TRP A 328 13.55 -23.15 -11.15
N PRO A 329 14.20 -23.20 -9.98
CA PRO A 329 13.79 -24.08 -8.88
C PRO A 329 12.34 -23.83 -8.38
N ASP A 330 11.84 -22.61 -8.54
CA ASP A 330 10.52 -22.13 -8.12
C ASP A 330 9.57 -21.84 -9.30
N ALA A 331 9.76 -22.53 -10.43
CA ALA A 331 9.06 -22.29 -11.70
C ALA A 331 7.52 -22.14 -11.58
N GLU A 332 6.85 -22.97 -10.78
CA GLU A 332 5.39 -22.88 -10.59
C GLU A 332 4.97 -21.56 -9.94
N GLN A 333 5.71 -21.12 -8.91
CA GLN A 333 5.42 -19.87 -8.21
C GLN A 333 5.77 -18.65 -9.08
N ALA A 334 6.91 -18.68 -9.79
CA ALA A 334 7.29 -17.64 -10.74
C ALA A 334 6.23 -17.50 -11.85
N ARG A 335 5.72 -18.62 -12.38
CA ARG A 335 4.65 -18.62 -13.38
C ARG A 335 3.36 -18.04 -12.82
N ALA A 336 2.98 -18.39 -11.60
CA ALA A 336 1.80 -17.82 -10.94
C ALA A 336 1.93 -16.30 -10.75
N ASN A 337 3.11 -15.82 -10.36
CA ASN A 337 3.38 -14.39 -10.16
C ASN A 337 3.28 -13.61 -11.48
N LEU A 338 3.80 -14.16 -12.58
CA LEU A 338 3.75 -13.55 -13.91
C LEU A 338 2.33 -13.54 -14.50
N LEU A 339 1.57 -14.63 -14.30
CA LEU A 339 0.15 -14.66 -14.67
C LEU A 339 -0.68 -13.66 -13.88
N ARG A 340 -0.38 -13.48 -12.59
CA ARG A 340 -0.99 -12.42 -11.78
C ARG A 340 -0.69 -11.05 -12.37
N LEU A 341 0.57 -10.74 -12.72
CA LEU A 341 0.95 -9.45 -13.34
C LEU A 341 0.13 -9.14 -14.61
N ASN A 342 -0.08 -10.13 -15.47
CA ASN A 342 -0.94 -9.98 -16.65
C ASN A 342 -2.43 -9.79 -16.28
N GLY A 343 -2.88 -10.41 -15.18
CA GLY A 343 -4.21 -10.18 -14.62
C GLY A 343 -4.40 -8.73 -14.14
N GLU A 344 -3.43 -8.20 -13.40
CA GLU A 344 -3.44 -6.81 -12.91
C GLU A 344 -3.49 -5.80 -14.09
N ALA A 345 -2.76 -6.08 -15.19
CA ALA A 345 -2.81 -5.27 -16.41
C ALA A 345 -4.21 -5.22 -17.05
N LYS A 346 -4.89 -6.37 -17.13
CA LYS A 346 -6.26 -6.45 -17.65
C LYS A 346 -7.25 -5.76 -16.73
N GLU A 347 -7.06 -5.90 -15.42
CA GLU A 347 -7.88 -5.21 -14.42
C GLU A 347 -7.76 -3.70 -14.59
N PHE A 348 -6.53 -3.17 -14.69
CA PHE A 348 -6.27 -1.75 -14.97
C PHE A 348 -6.99 -1.26 -16.23
N MET A 349 -6.94 -2.02 -17.33
CA MET A 349 -7.61 -1.66 -18.57
C MET A 349 -9.15 -1.69 -18.47
N SER A 350 -9.69 -2.56 -17.62
CA SER A 350 -11.14 -2.68 -17.37
C SER A 350 -11.66 -1.73 -16.28
N ALA A 351 -10.77 -1.14 -15.48
CA ALA A 351 -11.14 -0.29 -14.37
C ALA A 351 -11.82 1.00 -14.86
N ASN A 352 -12.82 1.46 -14.11
CA ASN A 352 -13.51 2.70 -14.44
C ASN A 352 -12.51 3.88 -14.35
N ARG A 353 -12.32 4.61 -15.45
CA ARG A 353 -11.43 5.78 -15.52
C ARG A 353 -11.76 6.85 -14.48
N GLU A 354 -13.03 7.03 -14.14
CA GLU A 354 -13.43 7.95 -13.07
C GLU A 354 -12.98 7.46 -11.69
N ALA A 355 -12.99 6.14 -11.46
CA ALA A 355 -12.50 5.55 -10.23
C ALA A 355 -10.96 5.63 -10.13
N LEU A 356 -10.24 5.40 -11.24
CA LEU A 356 -8.79 5.59 -11.31
C LEU A 356 -8.40 7.05 -11.09
N ALA A 357 -9.11 7.99 -11.72
CA ALA A 357 -8.91 9.42 -11.52
C ALA A 357 -9.22 9.85 -10.07
N SER A 358 -10.23 9.25 -9.43
CA SER A 358 -10.53 9.48 -8.01
C SER A 358 -9.42 8.94 -7.08
N GLY A 359 -8.69 7.91 -7.52
CA GLY A 359 -7.48 7.40 -6.85
C GLY A 359 -6.20 8.20 -7.17
N GLY A 360 -6.28 9.28 -7.96
CA GLY A 360 -5.14 10.12 -8.31
C GLY A 360 -4.34 9.65 -9.53
N PHE A 361 -4.80 8.63 -10.25
CA PHE A 361 -4.14 8.15 -11.46
C PHE A 361 -4.73 8.83 -12.70
N HIS A 362 -3.90 9.61 -13.39
CA HIS A 362 -4.25 10.27 -14.64
C HIS A 362 -3.42 9.72 -15.80
N GLY A 363 -4.10 9.27 -16.86
CA GLY A 363 -3.50 8.64 -18.03
C GLY A 363 -4.02 7.23 -18.26
N SER A 364 -3.55 6.58 -19.33
CA SER A 364 -3.93 5.21 -19.70
C SER A 364 -2.77 4.41 -20.30
N GLY A 365 -1.55 4.92 -20.19
CA GLY A 365 -0.35 4.30 -20.76
C GLY A 365 0.42 3.48 -19.73
N LEU A 366 1.51 2.86 -20.19
CA LEU A 366 2.39 2.04 -19.36
C LEU A 366 2.87 2.76 -18.08
N PRO A 367 3.28 4.05 -18.10
CA PRO A 367 3.68 4.74 -16.87
C PRO A 367 2.54 4.87 -15.83
N THR A 368 1.29 5.05 -16.30
CA THR A 368 0.12 5.14 -15.40
C THR A 368 -0.18 3.77 -14.77
N PHE A 369 -0.08 2.70 -15.54
CA PHE A 369 -0.21 1.34 -15.00
C PHE A 369 0.87 1.03 -13.98
N MET A 370 2.12 1.40 -14.26
CA MET A 370 3.22 1.24 -13.33
C MET A 370 2.97 2.02 -12.03
N ALA A 371 2.47 3.25 -12.10
CA ALA A 371 2.11 4.00 -10.90
C ALA A 371 0.93 3.37 -10.13
N TRP A 372 0.01 2.71 -10.83
CA TRP A 372 -1.17 2.06 -10.24
C TRP A 372 -0.84 0.76 -9.50
N LEU A 373 0.16 0.02 -9.98
CA LEU A 373 0.63 -1.24 -9.42
C LEU A 373 1.44 -1.02 -8.13
#